data_AF-A0A1L5KI17-F1
#
_entry.id   AF-A0A1L5KI17-F1
#
_cell.length_a   1.000
_cell.length_b   1.000
_cell.length_c   1.000
_cell.angle_alpha   90.00
_cell.angle_beta   90.00
_cell.angle_gamma   90.00
#
_symmetry.space_group_name_H-M   'P 1'
#
loop_
_entity.id
_entity.type
_entity.pdbx_description
1 polymer ?
#
loop_
_entity_poly.entity_id
_entity_poly.type
_entity_poly.pdbx_seq_one_letter_code
_entity_poly.pdbx_strand_id
1 'polypeptide(L)'
;MWFVDDADELFDPFRTDEQALSFTHALADESVSVVFAVSTIRPIRIPEHCNTRIVFPCGERTSDLMAGVPARLLDMMSHIDADNAGRAVLIEGTSACLVQCAS
;
A
#
# COMPACT_ATOMS: atom_id res chain seq x y z
N MET A 1 -1.07 -15.27 -9.79
CA MET A 1 -0.62 -14.29 -8.77
C MET A 1 0.60 -13.58 -9.33
N TRP A 2 0.65 -12.27 -9.21
CA TRP A 2 1.73 -11.43 -9.74
C TRP A 2 2.30 -10.52 -8.65
N PHE A 3 3.61 -10.39 -8.61
CA PHE A 3 4.33 -9.62 -7.60
C PHE A 3 5.17 -8.55 -8.28
N VAL A 4 5.07 -7.33 -7.76
CA VAL A 4 5.84 -6.19 -8.26
C VAL A 4 6.39 -5.43 -7.07
N ASP A 5 7.71 -5.32 -7.01
CA ASP A 5 8.38 -4.44 -6.05
C ASP A 5 8.63 -3.08 -6.68
N ASP A 6 8.73 -2.02 -5.87
CA ASP A 6 8.98 -0.63 -6.32
C ASP A 6 8.10 -0.19 -7.51
N ALA A 7 6.79 -0.42 -7.41
CA ALA A 7 5.83 -0.21 -8.51
C ALA A 7 5.51 1.27 -8.81
N ASP A 8 6.12 2.23 -8.09
CA ASP A 8 5.79 3.65 -8.16
C ASP A 8 5.77 4.20 -9.60
N GLU A 9 6.79 3.86 -10.39
CA GLU A 9 6.90 4.35 -11.78
C GLU A 9 5.91 3.68 -12.74
N LEU A 10 5.37 2.50 -12.40
CA LEU A 10 4.40 1.79 -13.25
C LEU A 10 3.01 2.42 -13.19
N PHE A 11 2.76 3.26 -12.18
CA PHE A 11 1.54 4.06 -12.08
C PHE A 11 1.66 5.43 -12.77
N ASP A 12 2.78 5.75 -13.42
CA ASP A 12 2.88 6.95 -14.26
C ASP A 12 1.96 6.80 -15.49
N PRO A 13 0.90 7.63 -15.63
CA PRO A 13 -0.06 7.51 -16.73
C PRO A 13 0.55 7.78 -18.12
N PHE A 14 1.76 8.36 -18.20
CA PHE A 14 2.46 8.62 -19.45
C PHE A 14 3.45 7.51 -19.83
N ARG A 15 3.69 6.56 -18.93
CA ARG A 15 4.57 5.42 -19.17
C ARG A 15 3.83 4.38 -20.02
N THR A 16 4.40 4.06 -21.18
CA THR A 16 3.76 3.21 -22.20
C THR A 16 4.61 2.02 -22.64
N ASP A 17 5.68 1.72 -21.91
CA ASP A 17 6.44 0.49 -22.17
C ASP A 17 5.64 -0.77 -21.79
N GLU A 18 6.11 -1.90 -22.29
CA GLU A 18 5.45 -3.20 -22.16
C GLU A 18 5.20 -3.59 -20.69
N GLN A 19 6.07 -3.20 -19.77
CA GLN A 19 5.94 -3.53 -18.35
C GLN A 19 4.77 -2.75 -17.71
N ALA A 20 4.68 -1.44 -17.96
CA ALA A 20 3.60 -0.60 -17.45
C ALA A 20 2.22 -1.01 -18.01
N LEU A 21 2.18 -1.35 -19.30
CA LEU A 21 0.96 -1.86 -19.94
C LEU A 21 0.53 -3.21 -19.37
N SER A 22 1.48 -4.13 -19.21
CA SER A 22 1.21 -5.43 -18.58
C SER A 22 0.70 -5.25 -17.14
N PHE A 23 1.31 -4.31 -16.39
CA PHE A 23 0.93 -3.99 -15.01
C PHE A 23 -0.53 -3.54 -14.93
N THR A 24 -0.89 -2.58 -15.79
CA THR A 24 -2.25 -2.07 -15.90
C THR A 24 -3.25 -3.16 -16.28
N HIS A 25 -2.90 -4.03 -17.24
CA HIS A 25 -3.78 -5.13 -17.63
C HIS A 25 -4.03 -6.13 -16.50
N ALA A 26 -3.01 -6.49 -15.72
CA ALA A 26 -3.24 -7.43 -14.62
C ALA A 26 -4.01 -6.80 -13.46
N LEU A 27 -3.84 -5.49 -13.18
CA LEU A 27 -4.67 -4.79 -12.21
C LEU A 27 -6.16 -4.79 -12.60
N ALA A 28 -6.45 -4.82 -13.92
CA ALA A 28 -7.82 -4.87 -14.45
C ALA A 28 -8.37 -6.30 -14.60
N ASP A 29 -7.53 -7.34 -14.45
CA ASP A 29 -7.93 -8.74 -14.62
C ASP A 29 -8.31 -9.37 -13.27
N GLU A 30 -9.60 -9.57 -13.04
CA GLU A 30 -10.14 -10.17 -11.81
C GLU A 30 -9.66 -11.62 -11.55
N SER A 31 -9.14 -12.31 -12.57
CA SER A 31 -8.56 -13.65 -12.43
C SER A 31 -7.12 -13.63 -11.89
N VAL A 32 -6.49 -12.45 -11.84
CA VAL A 32 -5.11 -12.27 -11.39
C VAL A 32 -5.06 -11.53 -10.06
N SER A 33 -4.58 -12.21 -9.03
CA SER A 33 -4.20 -11.52 -7.79
C SER A 33 -2.87 -10.79 -7.98
N VAL A 34 -2.88 -9.46 -7.90
CA VAL A 34 -1.67 -8.62 -7.96
C VAL A 34 -1.31 -8.16 -6.55
N VAL A 35 -0.04 -8.32 -6.19
CA VAL A 35 0.58 -7.75 -5.00
C VAL A 35 1.67 -6.81 -5.46
N PHE A 36 1.59 -5.56 -5.04
CA PHE A 36 2.59 -4.55 -5.39
C PHE A 36 3.02 -3.75 -4.16
N ALA A 37 4.28 -3.34 -4.15
CA ALA A 37 4.83 -2.41 -3.17
C ALA A 37 5.01 -1.03 -3.83
N VAL A 38 4.71 0.03 -3.08
CA VAL A 38 4.98 1.42 -3.47
C VAL A 38 5.49 2.21 -2.28
N SER A 39 6.24 3.27 -2.55
CA SER A 39 6.68 4.21 -1.52
C SER A 39 5.59 5.20 -1.10
N THR A 40 4.59 5.44 -1.97
CA THR A 40 3.54 6.43 -1.73
C THR A 40 2.18 6.00 -2.26
N ILE A 41 1.12 6.36 -1.53
CA ILE A 41 -0.27 6.06 -1.93
C ILE A 41 -0.80 6.99 -3.02
N ARG A 42 -0.10 8.11 -3.30
CA ARG A 42 -0.60 9.19 -4.17
C ARG A 42 -1.10 8.75 -5.55
N PRO A 43 -0.41 7.86 -6.29
CA PRO A 43 -0.88 7.45 -7.62
C PRO A 43 -1.91 6.31 -7.56
N ILE A 44 -2.20 5.76 -6.37
CA ILE A 44 -3.07 4.61 -6.19
C ILE A 44 -4.52 5.07 -6.02
N ARG A 45 -5.42 4.45 -6.79
CA ARG A 45 -6.87 4.62 -6.64
C ARG A 45 -7.43 3.51 -5.77
N ILE A 46 -8.15 3.87 -4.73
CA ILE A 46 -8.78 2.92 -3.80
C ILE A 46 -10.30 3.11 -3.91
N PRO A 47 -11.08 2.04 -4.14
CA PRO A 47 -10.66 0.63 -4.09
C PRO A 47 -10.16 0.04 -5.41
N GLU A 48 -10.09 0.81 -6.50
CA GLU A 48 -9.92 0.29 -7.87
C GLU A 48 -8.61 -0.48 -8.10
N HIS A 49 -7.50 -0.02 -7.53
CA HIS A 49 -6.20 -0.70 -7.64
C HIS A 49 -5.95 -1.68 -6.50
N CYS A 50 -6.44 -1.37 -5.30
CA CYS A 50 -6.37 -2.26 -4.16
C CYS A 50 -7.42 -1.92 -3.09
N ASN A 51 -8.05 -2.97 -2.55
CA ASN A 51 -8.96 -2.86 -1.41
C ASN A 51 -8.34 -3.36 -0.09
N THR A 52 -7.31 -4.21 -0.19
CA THR A 52 -6.51 -4.70 0.93
C THR A 52 -5.10 -4.11 0.82
N ARG A 53 -4.57 -3.58 1.92
CA ARG A 53 -3.23 -2.97 1.95
C ARG A 53 -2.54 -3.16 3.30
N ILE A 54 -1.23 -3.31 3.26
CA ILE A 54 -0.35 -3.28 4.42
C ILE A 54 0.41 -1.97 4.35
N VAL A 55 0.17 -1.08 5.31
CA VAL A 55 0.82 0.23 5.37
C VAL A 55 1.87 0.19 6.47
N PHE A 56 3.14 0.43 6.11
CA PHE A 56 4.21 0.69 7.05
C PHE A 56 4.23 2.19 7.35
N PRO A 57 3.83 2.64 8.55
CA PRO A 57 3.72 4.07 8.82
C PRO A 57 5.09 4.75 8.80
N CYS A 58 5.17 5.92 8.19
CA CYS A 58 6.42 6.67 8.08
C CYS A 58 6.63 7.65 9.24
N GLY A 59 5.67 7.76 10.16
CA GLY A 59 5.71 8.67 11.31
C GLY A 59 5.25 10.09 10.99
N GLU A 60 4.97 10.40 9.73
CA GLU A 60 4.33 11.67 9.34
C GLU A 60 2.81 11.48 9.28
N ARG A 61 2.12 12.04 10.28
CA ARG A 61 0.68 11.83 10.50
C ARG A 61 -0.16 12.07 9.26
N THR A 62 0.12 13.10 8.47
CA THR A 62 -0.69 13.44 7.29
C THR A 62 -0.57 12.36 6.21
N SER A 63 0.65 11.91 5.94
CA SER A 63 0.96 10.87 4.97
C SER A 63 0.37 9.53 5.39
N ASP A 64 0.47 9.17 6.66
CA ASP A 64 -0.10 7.92 7.19
C ASP A 64 -1.63 7.93 7.13
N LEU A 65 -2.28 9.07 7.45
CA LEU A 65 -3.72 9.24 7.27
C LEU A 65 -4.14 9.14 5.79
N MET A 66 -3.35 9.73 4.88
CA MET A 66 -3.60 9.62 3.43
C MET A 66 -3.45 8.18 2.92
N ALA A 67 -2.53 7.40 3.48
CA ALA A 67 -2.41 5.97 3.20
C ALA A 67 -3.58 5.14 3.78
N GLY A 68 -4.46 5.81 4.54
CA GLY A 68 -5.68 5.24 5.10
C GLY A 68 -5.49 4.59 6.47
N VAL A 69 -4.38 4.84 7.16
CA VAL A 69 -4.21 4.42 8.55
C VAL A 69 -5.23 5.17 9.43
N PRO A 70 -6.07 4.48 10.21
CA PRO A 70 -6.99 5.16 11.11
C PRO A 70 -6.27 6.01 12.16
N ALA A 71 -6.75 7.23 12.41
CA ALA A 71 -6.20 8.14 13.42
C ALA A 71 -6.04 7.48 14.79
N ARG A 72 -7.03 6.66 15.20
CA ARG A 72 -6.97 5.91 16.47
C ARG A 72 -5.76 4.97 16.56
N LEU A 73 -5.32 4.38 15.45
CA LEU A 73 -4.16 3.50 15.43
C LEU A 73 -2.87 4.32 15.46
N LEU A 74 -2.82 5.46 14.76
CA LEU A 74 -1.69 6.38 14.86
C LEU A 74 -1.52 6.93 16.28
N ASP A 75 -2.61 7.24 16.97
CA ASP A 75 -2.56 7.74 18.35
C ASP A 75 -2.10 6.66 19.35
N MET A 76 -2.28 5.38 19.01
CA MET A 76 -1.77 4.26 19.80
C MET A 76 -0.30 3.94 19.50
N MET A 77 0.21 4.32 18.33
CA MET A 77 1.60 4.12 17.95
C MET A 77 2.45 5.19 18.62
N SER A 78 3.39 4.77 19.46
CA SER A 78 4.44 5.66 19.93
C SER A 78 5.43 5.93 18.79
N HIS A 79 6.27 6.98 18.91
CA HIS A 79 7.36 7.20 17.95
C HIS A 79 8.26 5.97 17.74
N ILE A 80 8.36 5.09 18.76
CA ILE A 80 9.16 3.86 18.72
C ILE A 80 8.51 2.78 17.83
N ASP A 81 7.20 2.83 17.63
CA ASP A 81 6.49 1.86 16.81
C ASP A 81 6.67 2.11 15.32
N ALA A 82 6.83 3.37 14.88
CA ALA A 82 7.11 3.69 13.49
C ALA A 82 8.52 3.24 13.05
N ASP A 83 9.49 3.28 13.97
CA ASP A 83 10.88 2.86 13.71
C ASP A 83 11.10 1.34 13.84
N ASN A 84 10.09 0.59 14.28
CA ASN A 84 10.19 -0.86 14.42
C ASN A 84 9.96 -1.55 13.07
N ALA A 85 11.03 -2.11 12.49
CA ALA A 85 10.96 -2.84 11.23
C ALA A 85 9.87 -3.92 11.26
N GLY A 86 9.03 -3.94 10.22
CA GLY A 86 7.92 -4.88 10.12
C GLY A 86 6.67 -4.50 10.91
N ARG A 87 6.67 -3.41 11.70
CA ARG A 87 5.43 -2.84 12.26
C ARG A 87 4.63 -2.22 11.14
N ALA A 88 3.39 -2.67 10.98
CA ALA A 88 2.49 -2.17 9.96
C ALA A 88 1.03 -2.12 10.42
N VAL A 89 0.18 -1.55 9.57
CA VAL A 89 -1.27 -1.57 9.69
C VAL A 89 -1.83 -2.35 8.51
N LEU A 90 -2.50 -3.47 8.79
CA LEU A 90 -3.29 -4.18 7.80
C LEU A 90 -4.65 -3.51 7.70
N ILE A 91 -5.06 -3.16 6.48
CA ILE A 91 -6.34 -2.55 6.17
C ILE A 91 -7.07 -3.45 5.17
N GLU A 92 -8.29 -3.85 5.52
CA GLU A 92 -9.17 -4.69 4.71
C GLU A 92 -10.57 -4.07 4.68
N GLY A 93 -10.89 -3.36 3.59
CA GLY A 93 -12.14 -2.62 3.47
C GLY A 93 -12.31 -1.59 4.60
N THR A 94 -13.26 -1.84 5.51
CA THR A 94 -13.55 -0.96 6.66
C THR A 94 -12.81 -1.34 7.95
N SER A 95 -12.06 -2.45 7.93
CA SER A 95 -11.33 -2.95 9.08
C SER A 95 -9.85 -2.60 9.01
N ALA A 96 -9.25 -2.34 10.18
CA ALA A 96 -7.82 -2.09 10.29
C ALA A 96 -7.27 -2.54 11.65
N CYS A 97 -6.10 -3.17 11.63
CA CYS A 97 -5.39 -3.63 12.82
C CYS A 97 -3.87 -3.45 12.70
N LEU A 98 -3.21 -3.30 13.86
CA LEU A 98 -1.75 -3.32 13.93
C LEU A 98 -1.25 -4.75 13.73
N VAL A 99 -0.22 -4.90 12.92
CA VAL A 99 0.45 -6.18 12.65
C VAL A 99 1.96 -6.07 12.85
N GLN A 100 2.61 -7.21 13.02
CA GLN A 100 4.06 -7.35 13.03
C GLN A 100 4.42 -8.40 11.97
N CYS A 101 5.20 -8.01 10.97
CA CYS A 101 5.74 -8.96 10.01
C CYS A 101 6.75 -9.88 10.71
N ALA A 102 6.72 -11.16 10.36
CA ALA A 102 7.71 -12.12 10.84
C ALA A 102 9.09 -11.81 10.23
N SER A 103 10.14 -11.98 11.03
CA SER A 103 11.55 -11.84 10.66
C SER A 103 12.16 -13.19 10.28
#